data_AF-A0AAV7G7D3-F1
#
_entry.id   AF-A0AAV7G7D3-F1
#
_cell.length_a   1.000
_cell.length_b   1.000
_cell.length_c   1.000
_cell.angle_alpha   90.00
_cell.angle_beta   90.00
_cell.angle_gamma   90.00
#
_symmetry.space_group_name_H-M   'P 1'
#
loop_
_entity.id
_entity.type
_entity.pdbx_description
1 polymer ?
#
loop_
_entity_poly.entity_id
_entity_poly.type
_entity_poly.pdbx_seq_one_letter_code
_entity_poly.pdbx_strand_id
1 'polypeptide(L)'
;MGTVQATGFLQDSRMAMAEIPFPILGNCSLMCMWRGMYECHQVQTHIVQQLQYLNNPSSTIPTSELHRQATLQLEAEIENWYSSFCNLIKSQRDYIHAITGWLRLSLFQCQHDPLDRNHQNSEIYGLCEEWQLALDRVPDKVASEGIKSFLTVIHAIVIQQAAEHKLKKRSDSSFKELEKRSKELRSLESKYGPYSSEGYGDNASRSPVMEKKAKVDALKTKAEEEKTKYEKSSGITRAMTLNNLQTGFPNVFQAMTGFSSVCAQAFSAVYNHQRTSNISLNFNKLLT
;
A
#
# COMPACT_ATOMS: atom_id res chain seq x y z
N MET A 1 7.37 3.68 19.75
CA MET A 1 6.30 4.69 19.60
C MET A 1 5.63 4.63 18.23
N GLY A 2 6.35 4.44 17.11
CA GLY A 2 5.75 4.39 15.77
C GLY A 2 4.98 3.11 15.38
N THR A 3 5.27 1.95 16.00
CA THR A 3 4.57 0.69 15.70
C THR A 3 3.14 0.64 16.23
N VAL A 4 2.85 1.32 17.34
CA VAL A 4 1.50 1.39 17.93
C VAL A 4 0.58 2.32 17.12
N GLN A 5 1.14 3.34 16.46
CA GLN A 5 0.39 4.24 15.58
C GLN A 5 0.02 3.60 14.23
N ALA A 6 0.90 2.77 13.66
CA ALA A 6 0.62 2.07 12.41
C ALA A 6 -0.44 0.96 12.56
N THR A 7 -0.43 0.24 13.69
CA THR A 7 -1.49 -0.73 14.02
C THR A 7 -2.83 -0.03 14.31
N GLY A 8 -2.81 1.16 14.91
CA GLY A 8 -4.01 1.99 15.07
C GLY A 8 -4.61 2.42 13.73
N PHE A 9 -3.75 2.81 12.77
CA PHE A 9 -4.19 3.26 11.44
C PHE A 9 -4.86 2.17 10.60
N LEU A 10 -4.40 0.92 10.69
CA LEU A 10 -5.00 -0.25 10.02
C LEU A 10 -6.27 -0.75 10.74
N GLN A 11 -6.33 -0.62 12.06
CA GLN A 11 -7.52 -0.92 12.85
C GLN A 11 -8.63 0.11 12.58
N ASP A 12 -8.29 1.39 12.48
CA ASP A 12 -9.22 2.50 12.17
C ASP A 12 -9.74 2.43 10.73
N SER A 13 -8.91 2.01 9.78
CA SER A 13 -9.37 1.84 8.39
C SER A 13 -10.20 0.57 8.17
N ARG A 14 -9.93 -0.51 8.93
CA ARG A 14 -10.85 -1.66 9.02
C ARG A 14 -12.14 -1.33 9.75
N MET A 15 -12.11 -0.50 10.79
CA MET A 15 -13.31 -0.02 11.49
C MET A 15 -14.13 0.96 10.64
N ALA A 16 -13.50 1.84 9.86
CA ALA A 16 -14.20 2.74 8.95
C ALA A 16 -14.96 1.99 7.83
N MET A 17 -14.52 0.78 7.47
CA MET A 17 -15.23 -0.11 6.54
C MET A 17 -16.28 -0.99 7.24
N ALA A 18 -16.15 -1.23 8.56
CA ALA A 18 -17.02 -2.13 9.33
C ALA A 18 -18.13 -1.41 10.12
N GLU A 19 -18.00 -0.10 10.38
CA GLU A 19 -18.97 0.71 11.11
C GLU A 19 -19.57 1.84 10.27
N ILE A 20 -20.00 1.54 9.05
CA ILE A 20 -21.03 2.37 8.41
C ILE A 20 -22.38 1.82 8.88
N PRO A 21 -23.07 2.45 9.84
CA PRO A 21 -24.37 1.97 10.29
C PRO A 21 -25.31 1.98 9.09
N PHE A 22 -25.81 0.81 8.70
CA PHE A 22 -26.81 0.64 7.65
C PHE A 22 -28.09 1.41 8.05
N PRO A 23 -28.47 2.53 7.39
CA PRO A 23 -29.78 3.12 7.57
C PRO A 23 -30.66 2.63 6.41
N ILE A 24 -31.67 1.88 6.77
CA ILE A 24 -32.74 1.44 5.87
C ILE A 24 -33.57 2.67 5.49
N LEU A 25 -33.50 3.12 4.23
CA LEU A 25 -34.62 3.42 3.30
C LEU A 25 -34.19 4.40 2.19
N GLY A 26 -34.36 3.96 0.93
CA GLY A 26 -34.83 4.81 -0.17
C GLY A 26 -33.80 5.67 -0.93
N ASN A 27 -33.25 5.14 -2.01
CA ASN A 27 -32.68 5.84 -3.18
C ASN A 27 -31.48 6.81 -2.99
N CYS A 28 -31.05 7.05 -1.75
CA CYS A 28 -29.88 7.88 -1.43
C CYS A 28 -28.62 7.05 -1.12
N SER A 29 -28.72 5.72 -1.00
CA SER A 29 -27.66 4.88 -0.42
C SER A 29 -26.35 4.90 -1.20
N LEU A 30 -26.40 4.79 -2.54
CA LEU A 30 -25.19 4.74 -3.37
C LEU A 30 -24.50 6.11 -3.45
N MET A 31 -25.28 7.19 -3.58
CA MET A 31 -24.78 8.56 -3.52
C MET A 31 -24.17 8.87 -2.15
N CYS A 32 -24.87 8.57 -1.06
CA CYS A 32 -24.38 8.81 0.30
C CYS A 32 -23.14 7.99 0.61
N MET A 33 -23.09 6.72 0.18
CA MET A 33 -21.92 5.87 0.33
C MET A 33 -20.70 6.46 -0.40
N TRP A 34 -20.84 6.85 -1.68
CA TRP A 34 -19.72 7.43 -2.43
C TRP A 34 -19.30 8.81 -1.89
N ARG A 35 -20.24 9.61 -1.37
CA ARG A 35 -19.94 10.86 -0.69
C ARG A 35 -19.13 10.62 0.59
N GLY A 36 -19.54 9.67 1.42
CA GLY A 36 -18.77 9.28 2.61
C GLY A 36 -17.37 8.77 2.25
N MET A 37 -17.25 7.92 1.23
CA MET A 37 -15.94 7.45 0.74
C MET A 37 -15.05 8.62 0.27
N TYR A 38 -15.63 9.60 -0.43
CA TYR A 38 -14.91 10.79 -0.87
C TYR A 38 -14.40 11.63 0.30
N GLU A 39 -15.23 11.88 1.32
CA GLU A 39 -14.86 12.60 2.52
C GLU A 39 -13.75 11.88 3.29
N CYS A 40 -13.86 10.56 3.47
CA CYS A 40 -12.81 9.74 4.08
C CYS A 40 -11.48 9.83 3.32
N HIS A 41 -11.52 9.69 1.99
CA HIS A 41 -10.31 9.76 1.17
C HIS A 41 -9.69 11.17 1.14
N GLN A 42 -10.48 12.25 1.29
CA GLN A 42 -9.92 13.59 1.48
C GLN A 42 -9.09 13.69 2.75
N VAL A 43 -9.63 13.20 3.88
CA VAL A 43 -8.91 13.20 5.16
C VAL A 43 -7.64 12.36 5.05
N GLN A 44 -7.73 11.16 4.48
CA GLN A 44 -6.57 10.29 4.26
C GLN A 44 -5.52 10.96 3.35
N THR A 45 -5.95 11.60 2.27
CA THR A 45 -5.06 12.37 1.38
C THR A 45 -4.33 13.47 2.14
N HIS A 46 -5.03 14.22 2.98
CA HIS A 46 -4.42 15.28 3.79
C HIS A 46 -3.37 14.74 4.77
N ILE A 47 -3.63 13.58 5.38
CA ILE A 47 -2.69 12.89 6.28
C ILE A 47 -1.44 12.45 5.50
N VAL A 48 -1.59 11.78 4.35
CA VAL A 48 -0.44 11.28 3.58
C VAL A 48 0.37 12.40 2.95
N GLN A 49 -0.24 13.56 2.65
CA GLN A 49 0.50 14.74 2.21
C GLN A 49 1.49 15.23 3.26
N GLN A 50 1.24 15.01 4.56
CA GLN A 50 2.21 15.35 5.60
C GLN A 50 3.49 14.52 5.52
N LEU A 51 3.46 13.36 4.84
CA LEU A 51 4.64 12.51 4.66
C LEU A 51 5.74 13.20 3.86
N GLN A 52 5.42 14.20 3.04
CA GLN A 52 6.41 15.00 2.30
C GLN A 52 7.40 15.73 3.23
N TYR A 53 7.01 15.96 4.49
CA TYR A 53 7.84 16.59 5.51
C TYR A 53 8.69 15.59 6.31
N LEU A 54 8.54 14.29 6.07
CA LEU A 54 9.42 13.27 6.64
C LEU A 54 10.80 13.41 6.03
N ASN A 55 11.65 14.22 6.63
CA ASN A 55 13.06 14.33 6.26
C ASN A 55 13.91 13.82 7.41
N ASN A 56 14.61 12.70 7.18
CA ASN A 56 15.68 12.25 8.08
C ASN A 56 16.93 11.86 7.26
N PRO A 57 17.58 12.85 6.61
CA PRO A 57 18.71 12.61 5.72
C PRO A 57 19.94 12.03 6.45
N SER A 58 20.00 12.14 7.78
CA SER A 58 21.12 11.69 8.62
C SER A 58 20.87 10.38 9.35
N SER A 59 19.69 9.75 9.21
CA SER A 59 19.42 8.45 9.83
C SER A 59 20.43 7.43 9.33
N THR A 60 21.28 6.92 10.21
CA THR A 60 22.16 5.77 9.94
C THR A 60 21.50 4.46 10.36
N ILE A 61 20.23 4.52 10.80
CA ILE A 61 19.51 3.39 11.36
C ILE A 61 19.37 2.30 10.27
N PRO A 62 19.87 1.09 10.52
CA PRO A 62 19.74 -0.02 9.59
C PRO A 62 18.30 -0.46 9.39
N THR A 63 18.01 -1.11 8.25
CA THR A 63 16.77 -1.87 8.10
C THR A 63 16.72 -2.95 9.18
N SER A 64 15.68 -2.89 10.03
CA SER A 64 15.46 -3.82 11.13
C SER A 64 14.45 -4.88 10.70
N GLU A 65 14.36 -5.97 11.46
CA GLU A 65 13.34 -6.99 11.22
C GLU A 65 11.92 -6.42 11.35
N LEU A 66 11.71 -5.46 12.26
CA LEU A 66 10.44 -4.75 12.39
C LEU A 66 10.11 -3.93 11.14
N HIS A 67 11.10 -3.26 10.52
CA HIS A 67 10.89 -2.53 9.25
C HIS A 67 10.48 -3.49 8.13
N ARG A 68 11.11 -4.67 8.06
CA ARG A 68 10.79 -5.70 7.06
C ARG A 68 9.39 -6.27 7.25
N GLN A 69 9.00 -6.57 8.49
CA GLN A 69 7.65 -7.04 8.83
C GLN A 69 6.59 -5.99 8.52
N ALA A 70 6.84 -4.72 8.85
CA ALA A 70 5.93 -3.62 8.51
C ALA A 70 5.76 -3.46 7.00
N THR A 71 6.83 -3.65 6.21
CA THR A 71 6.76 -3.56 4.75
C THR A 71 5.94 -4.71 4.14
N LEU A 72 6.14 -5.94 4.64
CA LEU A 72 5.33 -7.11 4.23
C LEU A 72 3.85 -6.96 4.61
N GLN A 73 3.57 -6.44 5.79
CA GLN A 73 2.20 -6.16 6.21
C GLN A 73 1.56 -5.11 5.31
N LEU A 74 2.30 -4.04 5.00
CA LEU A 74 1.82 -3.00 4.09
C LEU A 74 1.51 -3.58 2.70
N GLU A 75 2.38 -4.42 2.15
CA GLU A 75 2.15 -5.12 0.89
C GLU A 75 0.83 -5.91 0.89
N ALA A 76 0.63 -6.73 1.93
CA ALA A 76 -0.58 -7.56 2.06
C ALA A 76 -1.86 -6.71 2.19
N GLU A 77 -1.81 -5.60 2.94
CA GLU A 77 -2.96 -4.71 3.09
C GLU A 77 -3.29 -3.96 1.80
N ILE A 78 -2.28 -3.57 0.99
CA ILE A 78 -2.52 -2.96 -0.33
C ILE A 78 -3.08 -3.99 -1.32
N GLU A 79 -2.61 -5.23 -1.28
CA GLU A 79 -3.16 -6.31 -2.11
C GLU A 79 -4.63 -6.58 -1.76
N ASN A 80 -4.95 -6.66 -0.46
CA ASN A 80 -6.33 -6.77 0.01
C ASN A 80 -7.16 -5.56 -0.44
N TRP A 81 -6.63 -4.35 -0.31
CA TRP A 81 -7.30 -3.13 -0.75
C TRP A 81 -7.63 -3.16 -2.25
N TYR A 82 -6.66 -3.54 -3.10
CA TYR A 82 -6.87 -3.70 -4.54
C TYR A 82 -7.99 -4.70 -4.85
N SER A 83 -7.96 -5.88 -4.22
CA SER A 83 -8.97 -6.92 -4.41
C SER A 83 -10.35 -6.46 -3.95
N SER A 84 -10.44 -5.89 -2.75
CA SER A 84 -11.68 -5.34 -2.19
C SER A 84 -12.26 -4.23 -3.06
N PHE A 85 -11.43 -3.34 -3.58
CA PHE A 85 -11.86 -2.28 -4.50
C PHE A 85 -12.47 -2.86 -5.77
N CYS A 86 -11.76 -3.78 -6.44
CA CYS A 86 -12.25 -4.42 -7.66
C CYS A 86 -13.58 -5.16 -7.42
N ASN A 87 -13.67 -5.89 -6.30
CA ASN A 87 -14.87 -6.62 -5.93
C ASN A 87 -16.04 -5.70 -5.60
N LEU A 88 -15.79 -4.56 -4.94
CA LEU A 88 -16.83 -3.56 -4.63
C LEU A 88 -17.44 -3.02 -5.93
N ILE A 89 -16.60 -2.56 -6.87
CA ILE A 89 -17.09 -2.01 -8.14
C ILE A 89 -17.85 -3.06 -8.94
N LYS A 90 -17.30 -4.27 -9.04
CA LYS A 90 -17.97 -5.38 -9.72
C LYS A 90 -19.32 -5.69 -9.09
N SER A 91 -19.38 -5.84 -7.76
CA SER A 91 -20.62 -6.18 -7.06
C SER A 91 -21.68 -5.09 -7.20
N GLN A 92 -21.28 -3.81 -7.18
CA GLN A 92 -22.21 -2.70 -7.42
C GLN A 92 -22.76 -2.72 -8.84
N ARG A 93 -21.91 -2.95 -9.86
CA ARG A 93 -22.34 -3.12 -11.24
C ARG A 93 -23.30 -4.29 -11.40
N ASP A 94 -22.92 -5.46 -10.92
CA ASP A 94 -23.73 -6.69 -11.02
C ASP A 94 -25.11 -6.49 -10.34
N TYR A 95 -25.14 -5.85 -9.17
CA TYR A 95 -26.37 -5.54 -8.45
C TYR A 95 -27.30 -4.62 -9.25
N ILE A 96 -26.77 -3.49 -9.77
CA ILE A 96 -27.58 -2.54 -10.54
C ILE A 96 -28.07 -3.14 -11.86
N HIS A 97 -27.23 -3.94 -12.54
CA HIS A 97 -27.66 -4.66 -13.74
C HIS A 97 -28.76 -5.68 -13.44
N ALA A 98 -28.64 -6.43 -12.34
CA ALA A 98 -29.64 -7.42 -11.95
C ALA A 98 -31.00 -6.79 -11.65
N ILE A 99 -31.03 -5.69 -10.88
CA ILE A 99 -32.29 -5.02 -10.54
C ILE A 99 -32.90 -4.29 -11.74
N THR A 100 -32.08 -3.67 -12.61
CA THR A 100 -32.56 -3.05 -13.85
C THR A 100 -33.16 -4.11 -14.78
N GLY A 101 -32.49 -5.25 -14.95
CA GLY A 101 -33.00 -6.38 -15.72
C GLY A 101 -34.30 -6.95 -15.12
N TRP A 102 -34.35 -7.16 -13.81
CA TRP A 102 -35.55 -7.64 -13.12
C TRP A 102 -36.74 -6.68 -13.27
N LEU A 103 -36.53 -5.37 -13.11
CA LEU A 103 -37.56 -4.35 -13.34
C LEU A 103 -38.04 -4.37 -14.79
N ARG A 104 -37.14 -4.51 -15.77
CA ARG A 104 -37.51 -4.60 -17.19
C ARG A 104 -38.46 -5.76 -17.46
N LEU A 105 -38.15 -6.94 -16.94
CA LEU A 105 -38.98 -8.13 -17.10
C LEU A 105 -40.33 -7.96 -16.38
N SER A 106 -40.27 -7.51 -15.12
CA SER A 106 -41.44 -7.43 -14.25
C SER A 106 -42.46 -6.39 -14.74
N LEU A 107 -41.99 -5.24 -15.23
CA LEU A 107 -42.84 -4.12 -15.64
C LEU A 107 -43.33 -4.23 -17.08
N PHE A 108 -42.53 -4.81 -17.99
CA PHE A 108 -42.86 -4.82 -19.42
C PHE A 108 -43.23 -6.18 -19.98
N GLN A 109 -42.93 -7.29 -19.28
CA GLN A 109 -43.19 -8.65 -19.79
C GLN A 109 -44.22 -9.44 -18.97
N CYS A 110 -44.46 -9.09 -17.70
CA CYS A 110 -45.42 -9.79 -16.84
C CYS A 110 -46.77 -9.09 -16.65
N GLN A 111 -46.97 -7.86 -17.17
CA GLN A 111 -48.25 -7.15 -17.07
C GLN A 111 -49.19 -7.55 -18.23
N HIS A 112 -50.36 -8.07 -17.90
CA HIS A 112 -51.35 -8.61 -18.85
C HIS A 112 -52.48 -7.61 -19.21
N ASP A 113 -52.55 -6.45 -18.53
CA ASP A 113 -53.60 -5.45 -18.72
C ASP A 113 -53.03 -4.13 -19.33
N PRO A 114 -53.43 -3.74 -20.56
CA PRO A 114 -52.93 -2.54 -21.23
C PRO A 114 -53.27 -1.21 -20.52
N LEU A 115 -54.23 -1.24 -19.58
CA LEU A 115 -54.75 -0.05 -18.89
C LEU A 115 -53.97 0.34 -17.63
N ASP A 116 -53.14 -0.56 -17.09
CA ASP A 116 -52.36 -0.34 -15.85
C ASP A 116 -50.91 0.09 -16.12
N ARG A 117 -50.71 0.90 -17.18
CA ARG A 117 -49.43 1.59 -17.45
C ARG A 117 -49.23 2.70 -16.41
N ASN A 118 -48.93 2.30 -15.19
CA ASN A 118 -48.73 3.24 -14.10
C ASN A 118 -47.41 4.01 -14.32
N HIS A 119 -47.49 5.34 -14.47
CA HIS A 119 -46.33 6.21 -14.76
C HIS A 119 -45.14 5.99 -13.79
N GLN A 120 -45.45 5.67 -12.53
CA GLN A 120 -44.47 5.43 -11.47
C GLN A 120 -43.56 4.22 -11.74
N ASN A 121 -44.06 3.19 -12.42
CA ASN A 121 -43.27 2.02 -12.78
C ASN A 121 -42.19 2.38 -13.83
N SER A 122 -42.52 3.26 -14.78
CA SER A 122 -41.59 3.75 -15.79
C SER A 122 -40.48 4.65 -15.20
N GLU A 123 -40.80 5.42 -14.15
CA GLU A 123 -39.86 6.34 -13.50
C GLU A 123 -38.77 5.61 -12.70
N ILE A 124 -39.14 4.54 -12.00
CA ILE A 124 -38.19 3.71 -11.24
C ILE A 124 -37.25 2.95 -12.19
N TYR A 125 -37.80 2.41 -13.29
CA TYR A 125 -36.99 1.76 -14.32
C TYR A 125 -35.99 2.73 -14.96
N GLY A 126 -36.44 3.93 -15.36
CA GLY A 126 -35.55 4.95 -15.94
C GLY A 126 -34.45 5.40 -14.99
N LEU A 127 -34.73 5.51 -13.68
CA LEU A 127 -33.69 5.77 -12.67
C LEU A 127 -32.61 4.68 -12.66
N CYS A 128 -33.03 3.42 -12.67
CA CYS A 128 -32.09 2.29 -12.65
C CYS A 128 -31.23 2.25 -13.91
N GLU A 129 -31.80 2.57 -15.09
CA GLU A 129 -31.03 2.71 -16.33
C GLU A 129 -29.98 3.83 -16.24
N GLU A 130 -30.34 5.00 -15.72
CA GLU A 130 -29.40 6.12 -15.53
C GLU A 130 -28.29 5.79 -14.53
N TRP A 131 -28.59 5.08 -13.43
CA TRP A 131 -27.58 4.58 -12.50
C TRP A 131 -26.66 3.54 -13.12
N GLN A 132 -27.20 2.65 -13.95
CA GLN A 132 -26.40 1.66 -14.68
C GLN A 132 -25.42 2.37 -15.62
N LEU A 133 -25.90 3.34 -16.42
CA LEU A 133 -25.06 4.14 -17.30
C LEU A 133 -24.00 4.95 -16.54
N ALA A 134 -24.35 5.49 -15.38
CA ALA A 134 -23.39 6.20 -14.52
C ALA A 134 -22.26 5.25 -14.03
N LEU A 135 -22.61 4.05 -13.55
CA LEU A 135 -21.65 3.02 -13.11
C LEU A 135 -20.75 2.49 -14.22
N ASP A 136 -21.26 2.39 -15.45
CA ASP A 136 -20.47 1.91 -16.58
C ASP A 136 -19.44 2.96 -17.04
N ARG A 137 -19.65 4.23 -16.70
CA ARG A 137 -18.79 5.35 -17.09
C ARG A 137 -17.76 5.77 -16.04
N VAL A 138 -17.83 5.24 -14.80
CA VAL A 138 -16.86 5.62 -13.76
C VAL A 138 -15.44 5.14 -14.11
N PRO A 139 -14.38 5.91 -13.77
CA PRO A 139 -13.01 5.57 -14.14
C PRO A 139 -12.36 4.55 -13.17
N ASP A 140 -13.02 3.41 -12.94
CA ASP A 140 -12.56 2.37 -11.99
C ASP A 140 -11.23 1.73 -12.40
N LYS A 141 -10.99 1.60 -13.70
CA LYS A 141 -9.73 1.06 -14.23
C LYS A 141 -8.53 1.93 -13.85
N VAL A 142 -8.65 3.25 -14.02
CA VAL A 142 -7.57 4.19 -13.67
C VAL A 142 -7.27 4.16 -12.18
N ALA A 143 -8.31 4.10 -11.33
CA ALA A 143 -8.16 4.00 -9.89
C ALA A 143 -7.49 2.66 -9.46
N SER A 144 -7.97 1.53 -9.99
CA SER A 144 -7.41 0.21 -9.69
C SER A 144 -5.97 0.05 -10.19
N GLU A 145 -5.64 0.60 -11.37
CA GLU A 145 -4.26 0.65 -11.89
C GLU A 145 -3.35 1.49 -10.98
N GLY A 146 -3.86 2.59 -10.42
CA GLY A 146 -3.14 3.38 -9.41
C GLY A 146 -2.75 2.55 -8.18
N ILE A 147 -3.70 1.81 -7.60
CA ILE A 147 -3.44 0.92 -6.46
C ILE A 147 -2.45 -0.19 -6.85
N LYS A 148 -2.66 -0.83 -8.00
CA LYS A 148 -1.80 -1.93 -8.48
C LYS A 148 -0.37 -1.47 -8.78
N SER A 149 -0.22 -0.30 -9.36
CA SER A 149 1.10 0.32 -9.59
C SER A 149 1.79 0.55 -8.25
N PHE A 150 1.07 1.09 -7.25
CA PHE A 150 1.63 1.30 -5.93
C PHE A 150 2.04 -0.02 -5.25
N LEU A 151 1.22 -1.06 -5.33
CA LEU A 151 1.56 -2.42 -4.87
C LEU A 151 2.86 -2.92 -5.50
N THR A 152 3.03 -2.73 -6.80
CA THR A 152 4.25 -3.16 -7.53
C THR A 152 5.50 -2.48 -6.97
N VAL A 153 5.42 -1.19 -6.61
CA VAL A 153 6.57 -0.50 -6.04
C VAL A 153 6.85 -0.96 -4.60
N ILE A 154 5.83 -1.22 -3.79
CA ILE A 154 6.01 -1.81 -2.46
C ILE A 154 6.65 -3.21 -2.55
N HIS A 155 6.22 -4.04 -3.49
CA HIS A 155 6.83 -5.34 -3.75
C HIS A 155 8.32 -5.22 -4.10
N ALA A 156 8.70 -4.23 -4.90
CA ALA A 156 10.11 -3.97 -5.20
C ALA A 156 10.93 -3.62 -3.94
N ILE A 157 10.35 -2.93 -2.96
CA ILE A 157 10.99 -2.68 -1.67
C ILE A 157 11.17 -3.99 -0.89
N VAL A 158 10.18 -4.87 -0.87
CA VAL A 158 10.26 -6.19 -0.20
C VAL A 158 11.41 -7.02 -0.77
N ILE A 159 11.52 -7.09 -2.10
CA ILE A 159 12.62 -7.77 -2.80
C ILE A 159 13.97 -7.14 -2.40
N GLN A 160 14.06 -5.82 -2.42
CA GLN A 160 15.27 -5.09 -2.07
C GLN A 160 15.68 -5.32 -0.60
N GLN A 161 14.73 -5.33 0.33
CA GLN A 161 14.98 -5.65 1.74
C GLN A 161 15.49 -7.08 1.94
N ALA A 162 14.97 -8.05 1.17
CA ALA A 162 15.46 -9.43 1.21
C ALA A 162 16.92 -9.52 0.71
N ALA A 163 17.26 -8.80 -0.35
CA ALA A 163 18.62 -8.70 -0.86
C ALA A 163 19.57 -8.01 0.14
N GLU A 164 19.17 -6.89 0.73
CA GLU A 164 19.92 -6.18 1.78
C GLU A 164 20.19 -7.11 2.97
N HIS A 165 19.19 -7.85 3.43
CA HIS A 165 19.33 -8.76 4.56
C HIS A 165 20.33 -9.90 4.29
N LYS A 166 20.40 -10.39 3.05
CA LYS A 166 21.41 -11.39 2.65
C LYS A 166 22.82 -10.79 2.70
N LEU A 167 23.00 -9.56 2.26
CA LEU A 167 24.29 -8.84 2.34
C LEU A 167 24.69 -8.60 3.80
N LYS A 168 23.74 -8.20 4.66
CA LYS A 168 23.96 -8.03 6.10
C LYS A 168 24.50 -9.31 6.73
N LYS A 169 23.85 -10.46 6.50
CA LYS A 169 24.31 -11.75 7.02
C LYS A 169 25.74 -12.09 6.57
N ARG A 170 26.08 -11.81 5.32
CA ARG A 170 27.44 -12.05 4.78
C ARG A 170 28.48 -11.11 5.40
N SER A 171 28.14 -9.85 5.59
CA SER A 171 28.97 -8.86 6.30
C SER A 171 29.23 -9.32 7.73
N ASP A 172 28.17 -9.68 8.47
CA ASP A 172 28.27 -10.15 9.86
C ASP A 172 29.12 -11.43 9.98
N SER A 173 28.96 -12.38 9.06
CA SER A 173 29.79 -13.59 9.02
C SER A 173 31.27 -13.29 8.76
N SER A 174 31.57 -12.40 7.80
CA SER A 174 32.95 -12.01 7.48
C SER A 174 33.61 -11.27 8.64
N PHE A 175 32.85 -10.43 9.34
CA PHE A 175 33.33 -9.73 10.52
C PHE A 175 33.59 -10.68 11.70
N LYS A 176 32.70 -11.66 11.93
CA LYS A 176 32.91 -12.71 12.96
C LYS A 176 34.14 -13.55 12.68
N GLU A 177 34.39 -13.91 11.41
CA GLU A 177 35.59 -14.64 11.01
C GLU A 177 36.86 -13.82 11.26
N LEU A 178 36.86 -12.55 10.84
CA LEU A 178 37.95 -11.60 11.09
C LEU A 178 38.24 -11.47 12.59
N GLU A 179 37.20 -11.31 13.42
CA GLU A 179 37.35 -11.16 14.87
C GLU A 179 37.99 -12.41 15.49
N LYS A 180 37.54 -13.59 15.08
CA LYS A 180 38.12 -14.87 15.55
C LYS A 180 39.60 -14.97 15.18
N ARG A 181 39.95 -14.70 13.92
CA ARG A 181 41.35 -14.79 13.44
C ARG A 181 42.24 -13.72 14.05
N SER A 182 41.71 -12.52 14.29
CA SER A 182 42.41 -11.44 14.99
C SER A 182 42.71 -11.82 16.44
N LYS A 183 41.78 -12.47 17.15
CA LYS A 183 42.01 -13.00 18.50
C LYS A 183 43.08 -14.10 18.52
N GLU A 184 43.04 -15.03 17.55
CA GLU A 184 44.06 -16.07 17.39
C GLU A 184 45.46 -15.48 17.13
N LEU A 185 45.55 -14.45 16.29
CA LEU A 185 46.81 -13.75 16.00
C LEU A 185 47.36 -13.05 17.25
N ARG A 186 46.53 -12.29 17.98
CA ARG A 186 46.96 -11.61 19.22
C ARG A 186 47.47 -12.58 20.28
N SER A 187 46.81 -13.73 20.43
CA SER A 187 47.25 -14.79 21.35
C SER A 187 48.61 -15.36 20.94
N LEU A 188 48.83 -15.56 19.63
CA LEU A 188 50.11 -16.01 19.10
C LEU A 188 51.21 -14.96 19.32
N GLU A 189 50.96 -13.70 18.98
CA GLU A 189 51.91 -12.60 19.16
C GLU A 189 52.32 -12.43 20.64
N SER A 190 51.39 -12.61 21.58
CA SER A 190 51.67 -12.59 23.02
C SER A 190 52.61 -13.73 23.46
N LYS A 191 52.44 -14.93 22.89
CA LYS A 191 53.27 -16.10 23.19
C LYS A 191 54.69 -16.00 22.63
N TYR A 192 54.88 -15.25 21.55
CA TYR A 192 56.17 -15.07 20.86
C TYR A 192 56.71 -13.63 21.00
N GLY A 193 56.35 -12.94 22.08
CA GLY A 193 56.66 -11.53 22.31
C GLY A 193 58.17 -11.20 22.37
N PRO A 194 58.55 -9.90 22.43
CA PRO A 194 59.92 -9.40 22.24
C PRO A 194 60.98 -9.96 23.20
N TYR A 195 60.57 -10.62 24.29
CA TYR A 195 61.44 -11.12 25.36
C TYR A 195 61.79 -12.62 25.25
N SER A 196 61.28 -13.36 24.27
CA SER A 196 61.55 -14.81 24.14
C SER A 196 62.84 -15.15 23.37
N SER A 197 63.77 -14.21 23.20
CA SER A 197 65.01 -14.41 22.44
C SER A 197 66.25 -14.17 23.30
N GLU A 198 66.51 -15.08 24.23
CA GLU A 198 67.87 -15.39 24.66
C GLU A 198 68.08 -16.89 24.46
N GLY A 199 68.30 -17.29 23.21
CA GLY A 199 68.53 -18.68 22.85
C GLY A 199 68.50 -18.85 21.33
N TYR A 200 69.63 -19.26 20.79
CA TYR A 200 69.87 -19.52 19.36
C TYR A 200 68.77 -20.35 18.69
N GLY A 201 68.31 -19.90 17.50
CA GLY A 201 67.28 -20.54 16.64
C GLY A 201 65.92 -19.86 16.81
N ASP A 202 65.24 -19.31 15.81
CA ASP A 202 64.98 -19.83 14.47
C ASP A 202 64.22 -18.75 13.66
N ASN A 203 64.64 -18.46 12.43
CA ASN A 203 63.88 -17.60 11.50
C ASN A 203 62.48 -18.17 11.19
N ALA A 204 62.26 -19.47 11.44
CA ALA A 204 61.00 -20.14 11.20
C ALA A 204 59.88 -19.81 12.20
N SER A 205 60.14 -19.13 13.32
CA SER A 205 59.09 -18.68 14.26
C SER A 205 58.46 -17.34 13.85
N ARG A 206 59.24 -16.47 13.20
CA ARG A 206 58.79 -15.16 12.69
C ARG A 206 57.96 -15.27 11.42
N SER A 207 58.24 -16.28 10.59
CA SER A 207 57.53 -16.54 9.33
C SER A 207 56.03 -16.92 9.52
N PRO A 208 55.63 -17.83 10.45
CA PRO A 208 54.24 -18.17 10.73
C PRO A 208 53.40 -17.01 11.27
N VAL A 209 53.97 -16.12 12.08
CA VAL A 209 53.28 -14.93 12.59
C VAL A 209 53.01 -13.96 11.44
N MET A 210 53.99 -13.75 10.57
CA MET A 210 53.84 -12.91 9.37
C MET A 210 52.80 -13.48 8.39
N GLU A 211 52.78 -14.80 8.17
CA GLU A 211 51.78 -15.46 7.33
C GLU A 211 50.38 -15.33 7.91
N LYS A 212 50.20 -15.54 9.22
CA LYS A 212 48.90 -15.34 9.88
C LYS A 212 48.46 -13.88 9.86
N LYS A 213 49.39 -12.93 9.98
CA LYS A 213 49.10 -11.50 9.86
C LYS A 213 48.59 -11.15 8.47
N ALA A 214 49.26 -11.63 7.42
CA ALA A 214 48.79 -11.47 6.04
C ALA A 214 47.38 -12.06 5.83
N LYS A 215 47.08 -13.22 6.43
CA LYS A 215 45.73 -13.82 6.40
C LYS A 215 44.68 -12.94 7.11
N VAL A 216 45.02 -12.37 8.27
CA VAL A 216 44.12 -11.43 8.98
C VAL A 216 43.89 -10.16 8.17
N ASP A 217 44.93 -9.61 7.53
CA ASP A 217 44.81 -8.41 6.68
C ASP A 217 43.95 -8.67 5.43
N ALA A 218 44.08 -9.85 4.81
CA ALA A 218 43.20 -10.27 3.72
C ALA A 218 41.74 -10.41 4.16
N LEU A 219 41.50 -11.01 5.34
CA LEU A 219 40.15 -11.11 5.92
C LEU A 219 39.58 -9.74 6.29
N LYS A 220 40.43 -8.81 6.74
CA LYS A 220 40.04 -7.43 7.05
C LYS A 220 39.54 -6.72 5.81
N THR A 221 40.32 -6.79 4.73
CA THR A 221 39.97 -6.23 3.42
C THR A 221 38.62 -6.79 2.94
N LYS A 222 38.44 -8.11 2.99
CA LYS A 222 37.18 -8.76 2.62
C LYS A 222 35.99 -8.32 3.50
N ALA A 223 36.18 -8.19 4.81
CA ALA A 223 35.12 -7.76 5.72
C ALA A 223 34.71 -6.29 5.46
N GLU A 224 35.67 -5.42 5.15
CA GLU A 224 35.42 -4.03 4.76
C GLU A 224 34.65 -3.96 3.42
N GLU A 225 35.03 -4.75 2.43
CA GLU A 225 34.30 -4.83 1.15
C GLU A 225 32.85 -5.29 1.31
N GLU A 226 32.59 -6.33 2.10
CA GLU A 226 31.23 -6.82 2.35
C GLU A 226 30.39 -5.83 3.16
N LYS A 227 31.02 -5.11 4.10
CA LYS A 227 30.40 -4.00 4.83
C LYS A 227 29.97 -2.88 3.89
N THR A 228 30.84 -2.44 2.98
CA THR A 228 30.51 -1.40 1.99
C THR A 228 29.37 -1.83 1.07
N LYS A 229 29.33 -3.09 0.62
CA LYS A 229 28.20 -3.62 -0.17
C LYS A 229 26.88 -3.55 0.59
N TYR A 230 26.89 -3.94 1.88
CA TYR A 230 25.72 -3.86 2.74
C TYR A 230 25.26 -2.41 2.97
N GLU A 231 26.17 -1.50 3.30
CA GLU A 231 25.86 -0.07 3.52
C GLU A 231 25.24 0.57 2.28
N LYS A 232 25.79 0.28 1.09
CA LYS A 232 25.22 0.74 -0.18
C LYS A 232 23.81 0.20 -0.38
N SER A 233 23.58 -1.09 -0.15
CA SER A 233 22.25 -1.70 -0.29
C SER A 233 21.24 -1.12 0.70
N SER A 234 21.65 -0.84 1.94
CA SER A 234 20.81 -0.23 2.97
C SER A 234 20.42 1.21 2.58
N GLY A 235 21.35 1.97 2.00
CA GLY A 235 21.06 3.29 1.44
C GLY A 235 20.01 3.24 0.32
N ILE A 236 20.11 2.27 -0.58
CA ILE A 236 19.11 2.06 -1.66
C ILE A 236 17.73 1.74 -1.07
N THR A 237 17.65 0.77 -0.13
CA THR A 237 16.38 0.42 0.53
C THR A 237 15.73 1.65 1.15
N ARG A 238 16.50 2.45 1.88
CA ARG A 238 15.99 3.65 2.56
C ARG A 238 15.47 4.68 1.57
N ALA A 239 16.22 4.95 0.50
CA ALA A 239 15.81 5.89 -0.54
C ALA A 239 14.52 5.41 -1.22
N MET A 240 14.42 4.13 -1.55
CA MET A 240 13.20 3.54 -2.13
C MET A 240 12.01 3.68 -1.17
N THR A 241 12.16 3.31 0.10
CA THR A 241 11.09 3.42 1.09
C THR A 241 10.65 4.87 1.27
N LEU A 242 11.58 5.82 1.42
CA LEU A 242 11.25 7.22 1.63
C LEU A 242 10.55 7.83 0.42
N ASN A 243 11.07 7.62 -0.79
CA ASN A 243 10.44 8.12 -2.01
C ASN A 243 9.01 7.59 -2.14
N ASN A 244 8.78 6.31 -1.85
CA ASN A 244 7.43 5.74 -1.90
C ASN A 244 6.47 6.31 -0.85
N LEU A 245 6.96 6.58 0.36
CA LEU A 245 6.17 7.26 1.39
C LEU A 245 5.83 8.70 0.98
N GLN A 246 6.77 9.41 0.38
CA GLN A 246 6.62 10.83 0.03
C GLN A 246 5.84 11.06 -1.27
N THR A 247 5.92 10.15 -2.24
CA THR A 247 5.30 10.34 -3.55
C THR A 247 4.27 9.26 -3.89
N GLY A 248 4.56 8.00 -3.58
CA GLY A 248 3.67 6.88 -3.91
C GLY A 248 2.33 6.95 -3.16
N PHE A 249 2.39 7.11 -1.84
CA PHE A 249 1.19 7.24 -0.99
C PHE A 249 0.30 8.43 -1.40
N PRO A 250 0.80 9.67 -1.48
CA PRO A 250 -0.04 10.80 -1.91
C PRO A 250 -0.71 10.59 -3.27
N ASN A 251 0.02 10.04 -4.24
CA ASN A 251 -0.52 9.83 -5.58
C ASN A 251 -1.68 8.82 -5.60
N VAL A 252 -1.55 7.69 -4.88
CA VAL A 252 -2.62 6.68 -4.86
C VAL A 252 -3.87 7.19 -4.11
N PHE A 253 -3.70 7.90 -3.00
CA PHE A 253 -4.83 8.47 -2.26
C PHE A 253 -5.50 9.61 -3.03
N GLN A 254 -4.74 10.44 -3.74
CA GLN A 254 -5.30 11.47 -4.61
C GLN A 254 -6.12 10.87 -5.76
N ALA A 255 -5.64 9.78 -6.38
CA ALA A 255 -6.40 9.06 -7.40
C ALA A 255 -7.73 8.52 -6.85
N MET A 256 -7.71 7.99 -5.62
CA MET A 256 -8.90 7.47 -4.95
C MET A 256 -9.88 8.56 -4.54
N THR A 257 -9.40 9.69 -4.03
CA THR A 257 -10.21 10.89 -3.80
C THR A 257 -10.88 11.38 -5.07
N GLY A 258 -10.12 11.46 -6.18
CA GLY A 258 -10.66 11.85 -7.48
C GLY A 258 -11.74 10.89 -7.96
N PHE A 259 -11.47 9.59 -7.90
CA PHE A 259 -12.42 8.55 -8.28
C PHE A 259 -13.71 8.62 -7.45
N SER A 260 -13.62 8.66 -6.12
CA SER A 260 -14.81 8.75 -5.26
C SER A 260 -15.59 10.05 -5.48
N SER A 261 -14.92 11.16 -5.80
CA SER A 261 -15.59 12.41 -6.18
C SER A 261 -16.40 12.25 -7.46
N VAL A 262 -15.82 11.65 -8.51
CA VAL A 262 -16.51 11.37 -9.77
C VAL A 262 -17.72 10.48 -9.54
N CYS A 263 -17.59 9.40 -8.75
CA CYS A 263 -18.72 8.56 -8.38
C CYS A 263 -19.82 9.35 -7.64
N ALA A 264 -19.45 10.11 -6.59
CA ALA A 264 -20.40 10.89 -5.81
C ALA A 264 -21.16 11.91 -6.68
N GLN A 265 -20.47 12.57 -7.61
CA GLN A 265 -21.06 13.52 -8.56
C GLN A 265 -21.99 12.81 -9.55
N ALA A 266 -21.58 11.68 -10.12
CA ALA A 266 -22.37 10.92 -11.08
C ALA A 266 -23.71 10.47 -10.46
N PHE A 267 -23.69 9.88 -9.25
CA PHE A 267 -24.92 9.46 -8.59
C PHE A 267 -25.78 10.63 -8.10
N SER A 268 -25.15 11.73 -7.66
CA SER A 268 -25.88 12.96 -7.29
C SER A 268 -26.60 13.56 -8.50
N ALA A 269 -25.98 13.54 -9.68
CA ALA A 269 -26.58 14.05 -10.91
C ALA A 269 -27.83 13.25 -11.30
N VAL A 270 -27.75 11.92 -11.27
CA VAL A 270 -28.90 11.05 -11.57
C VAL A 270 -30.06 11.30 -10.59
N TYR A 271 -29.77 11.35 -9.28
CA TYR A 271 -30.79 11.61 -8.26
C TYR A 271 -31.47 12.98 -8.44
N ASN A 272 -30.68 14.03 -8.67
CA ASN A 272 -31.20 15.39 -8.85
C ASN A 272 -32.01 15.54 -10.15
N HIS A 273 -31.63 14.84 -11.21
CA HIS A 273 -32.36 14.88 -12.48
C HIS A 273 -33.77 14.31 -12.30
N GLN A 274 -33.90 13.15 -11.66
CA GLN A 274 -35.19 12.54 -11.40
C GLN A 274 -36.07 13.41 -10.49
N ARG A 275 -35.48 14.02 -9.45
CA ARG A 275 -36.21 14.91 -8.53
C ARG A 275 -36.76 16.15 -9.24
N THR A 276 -35.99 16.74 -10.15
CA THR A 276 -36.42 17.90 -10.95
C THR A 276 -37.52 17.52 -11.96
N SER A 277 -37.38 16.37 -12.63
CA SER A 277 -38.41 15.84 -13.54
C SER A 277 -39.74 15.60 -12.82
N ASN A 278 -39.71 15.02 -11.61
CA ASN A 278 -40.90 14.80 -10.79
C ASN A 278 -41.58 16.11 -10.35
N ILE A 279 -40.82 17.17 -10.04
CA ILE A 279 -41.39 18.48 -9.70
C ILE A 279 -42.08 19.12 -10.91
N SER A 280 -41.46 19.02 -12.10
CA SER A 280 -42.03 19.58 -13.34
C SER A 280 -43.35 18.90 -13.74
N LEU A 281 -43.44 17.57 -13.59
CA LEU A 281 -44.66 16.79 -13.84
C LEU A 281 -45.80 17.16 -12.87
N ASN A 282 -45.48 17.37 -11.59
CA ASN A 282 -46.48 17.80 -10.60
C ASN A 282 -46.98 19.22 -10.86
N PHE A 283 -46.11 20.15 -11.27
CA PHE A 283 -46.52 21.51 -11.64
C PHE A 283 -47.46 21.53 -12.85
N ASN A 284 -47.17 20.75 -13.89
CA ASN A 284 -48.03 20.67 -15.07
C ASN A 284 -49.41 20.06 -14.75
N LYS A 285 -49.46 19.06 -13.87
CA LYS A 285 -50.73 18.48 -13.37
C LYS A 285 -51.58 19.45 -12.52
N LEU A 286 -50.96 20.42 -11.86
CA LEU A 286 -51.68 21.45 -11.09
C LEU A 286 -52.24 22.59 -11.96
N LEU A 287 -51.77 22.70 -13.20
CA LEU A 287 -52.15 23.75 -14.15
C LEU A 287 -53.16 23.27 -15.21
N THR A 288 -53.63 22.02 -15.12
CA THR A 288 -54.69 21.43 -15.97
C THR A 288 -55.90 21.08 -15.12
#